data_AF-A0A1P8U4V2-F1
#
_entry.id   AF-A0A1P8U4V2-F1
#
_cell.length_a   1.000
_cell.length_b   1.000
_cell.length_c   1.000
_cell.angle_alpha   90.00
_cell.angle_beta   90.00
_cell.angle_gamma   90.00
#
_symmetry.space_group_name_H-M   'P 1'
#
loop_
_entity.id
_entity.type
_entity.pdbx_description
1 polymer ?
#
loop_
_entity_poly.entity_id
_entity_poly.type
_entity_poly.pdbx_seq_one_letter_code
_entity_poly.pdbx_strand_id
1 'polypeptide(L)'
;MARTSILHRLPLGRVHAGMPEWLRVALALVTLVLGAVIVIRPTTALDVLALLLGGGMVLTGVVEATSRPEEGSRRWWRYLLAAGWVGVGVFVLLWPALTVRAVAVITGILLLVNGAAGIVGAFRRGRGWDARIADAAFGATGIIFGVLALGWPDITLLVVAVVFGSWLIMRGVTDLWTAIRRRRDAGKDQTDAAPRRRWGRTVMAVGSVALAVVTVLVTAPLREGSTVVDEFYAAPRDIPDEPGQLIRAEEFTREVPADAQGWRILYTTTGVDGKVRVASGLVVTPRGGDEDTRWPVIDWNHGTTGYAQHCAPSLQERPFWAGALYFPRKVIAEGWAIVATDYIGLGTQGPHPYLFGKPSAYASLDAVRAARQLDEARLDRRTVIWGHSQGGHAALWAGALAQTYAPEVWVRGVAALAPASDLPTIVKHVDDVTGGSIFASYAFAAYSAIAPDVTYDRYVRPGAQTFVRSMAQRCLTDPDMALSILAVLGTTQDPDVFAEDPTTGPLGAALRANAAPTLIGPPVLVGQGAADSIVLPSVQDDFVARMCEAGQRVDYRRYAGFQHAQVMEGYSPLAADLLEWTRGRFAATDAGLGCTVTEK
;
A
#
# COMPACT_ATOMS: atom_id res chain seq x y z
N MET A 1 28.02 42.89 -32.16
CA MET A 1 26.57 42.60 -32.22
C MET A 1 26.23 41.54 -31.16
N ALA A 2 25.82 41.99 -29.98
CA ALA A 2 25.52 41.12 -28.84
C ALA A 2 24.12 40.51 -28.98
N ARG A 3 24.02 39.16 -28.93
CA ARG A 3 22.76 38.43 -28.80
C ARG A 3 22.17 38.72 -27.42
N THR A 4 21.30 39.72 -27.34
CA THR A 4 20.41 39.94 -26.19
C THR A 4 19.41 38.79 -26.11
N SER A 5 19.49 38.05 -25.01
CA SER A 5 18.67 36.88 -24.70
C SER A 5 17.16 37.19 -24.76
N ILE A 6 16.41 36.32 -25.42
CA ILE A 6 14.94 36.32 -25.55
C ILE A 6 14.22 36.41 -24.17
N LEU A 7 14.89 36.04 -23.08
CA LEU A 7 14.37 36.13 -21.71
C LEU A 7 14.14 37.57 -21.21
N HIS A 8 14.77 38.59 -21.81
CA HIS A 8 14.54 39.99 -21.42
C HIS A 8 13.24 40.60 -21.98
N ARG A 9 12.52 39.88 -22.84
CA ARG A 9 11.24 40.33 -23.42
C ARG A 9 10.01 39.81 -22.68
N LEU A 10 10.17 38.96 -21.66
CA LEU A 10 9.06 38.54 -20.80
C LEU A 10 8.82 39.61 -19.72
N PRO A 11 7.56 40.05 -19.50
CA PRO A 11 7.22 41.12 -18.54
C PRO A 11 7.70 40.84 -17.11
N LEU A 12 7.86 39.56 -16.74
CA LEU A 12 8.38 39.10 -15.44
C LEU A 12 9.83 39.54 -15.15
N GLY A 13 10.68 39.67 -16.18
CA GLY A 13 12.10 40.01 -15.99
C GLY A 13 12.35 41.46 -15.56
N ARG A 14 11.45 42.38 -15.93
CA ARG A 14 11.55 43.81 -15.53
C ARG A 14 11.04 44.04 -14.10
N VAL A 15 10.03 43.29 -13.68
CA VAL A 15 9.47 43.39 -12.32
C VAL A 15 10.51 42.95 -11.28
N HIS A 16 11.26 41.87 -11.54
CA HIS A 16 12.25 41.34 -10.60
C HIS A 16 13.46 42.27 -10.38
N ALA A 17 13.81 43.12 -11.35
CA ALA A 17 14.91 44.07 -11.24
C ALA A 17 14.57 45.30 -10.38
N GLY A 18 13.29 45.65 -10.27
CA GLY A 18 12.79 46.79 -9.47
C GLY A 18 12.32 46.42 -8.05
N MET A 19 12.38 45.15 -7.65
CA MET A 19 11.83 44.73 -6.36
C MET A 19 12.66 45.23 -5.16
N PRO A 20 12.00 45.86 -4.17
CA PRO A 20 12.66 46.23 -2.93
C PRO A 20 13.19 44.99 -2.21
N GLU A 21 14.27 45.16 -1.46
CA GLU A 21 15.05 44.04 -0.92
C GLU A 21 14.26 43.16 0.05
N TRP A 22 13.35 43.76 0.82
CA TRP A 22 12.44 43.03 1.72
C TRP A 22 11.53 42.05 0.97
N LEU A 23 11.09 42.43 -0.24
CA LEU A 23 10.21 41.59 -1.06
C LEU A 23 10.98 40.40 -1.66
N ARG A 24 12.26 40.58 -1.99
CA ARG A 24 13.15 39.49 -2.44
C ARG A 24 13.44 38.50 -1.32
N VAL A 25 13.68 38.98 -0.10
CA VAL A 25 13.85 38.12 1.08
C VAL A 25 12.56 37.37 1.41
N ALA A 26 11.41 38.05 1.37
CA ALA A 26 10.10 37.43 1.56
C ALA A 26 9.84 36.33 0.51
N LEU A 27 10.14 36.60 -0.77
CA LEU A 27 10.00 35.61 -1.84
C LEU A 27 10.93 34.40 -1.66
N ALA A 28 12.17 34.61 -1.23
CA ALA A 28 13.11 33.53 -0.92
C ALA A 28 12.63 32.66 0.25
N LEU A 29 12.08 33.27 1.30
CA LEU A 29 11.48 32.57 2.44
C LEU A 29 10.23 31.78 2.03
N VAL A 30 9.35 32.38 1.23
CA VAL A 30 8.16 31.69 0.69
C VAL A 30 8.57 30.50 -0.17
N THR A 31 9.59 30.65 -1.01
CA THR A 31 10.12 29.55 -1.85
C THR A 31 10.70 28.42 -1.00
N LEU A 32 11.40 28.76 0.09
CA LEU A 32 11.96 27.80 1.05
C LEU A 32 10.85 27.03 1.78
N VAL A 33 9.84 27.75 2.31
CA VAL A 33 8.71 27.17 3.03
C VAL A 33 7.86 26.30 2.10
N LEU A 34 7.58 26.77 0.88
CA LEU A 34 6.86 26.00 -0.13
C LEU A 34 7.62 24.71 -0.50
N GLY A 35 8.94 24.80 -0.71
CA GLY A 35 9.79 23.63 -0.95
C GLY A 35 9.75 22.63 0.21
N ALA A 36 9.81 23.11 1.46
CA ALA A 36 9.70 22.26 2.65
C ALA A 36 8.31 21.60 2.77
N VAL A 37 7.23 22.34 2.52
CA VAL A 37 5.86 21.80 2.56
C VAL A 37 5.65 20.72 1.49
N ILE A 38 6.17 20.91 0.27
CA ILE A 38 6.08 19.91 -0.81
C ILE A 38 6.85 18.63 -0.44
N VAL A 39 8.01 18.74 0.22
CA VAL A 39 8.80 17.57 0.67
C VAL A 39 8.11 16.85 1.84
N ILE A 40 7.51 17.59 2.77
CA ILE A 40 6.90 17.03 3.98
C ILE A 40 5.52 16.43 3.70
N ARG A 41 4.75 17.01 2.76
CA ARG A 41 3.37 16.58 2.44
C ARG A 41 3.13 16.51 0.93
N PRO A 42 3.75 15.56 0.21
CA PRO A 42 3.75 15.53 -1.25
C PRO A 42 2.36 15.30 -1.86
N THR A 43 1.51 14.46 -1.25
CA THR A 43 0.16 14.15 -1.77
C THR A 43 -0.80 15.33 -1.66
N THR A 44 -0.87 15.98 -0.51
CA THR A 44 -1.70 17.19 -0.33
C THR A 44 -1.13 18.40 -1.07
N ALA A 45 0.19 18.48 -1.23
CA ALA A 45 0.83 19.51 -2.03
C ALA A 45 0.45 19.41 -3.51
N LEU A 46 0.22 18.22 -4.06
CA LEU A 46 -0.23 18.04 -5.44
C LEU A 46 -1.66 18.55 -5.66
N ASP A 47 -2.57 18.29 -4.73
CA ASP A 47 -3.95 18.82 -4.79
C ASP A 47 -3.96 20.34 -4.69
N VAL A 48 -3.19 20.91 -3.76
CA VAL A 48 -3.03 22.37 -3.62
C VAL A 48 -2.36 22.97 -4.85
N LEU A 49 -1.37 22.30 -5.43
CA LEU A 49 -0.69 22.76 -6.64
C LEU A 49 -1.64 22.76 -7.85
N ALA A 50 -2.48 21.74 -8.00
CA ALA A 50 -3.50 21.69 -9.04
C ALA A 50 -4.52 22.84 -8.89
N LEU A 51 -4.96 23.12 -7.66
CA LEU A 51 -5.83 24.25 -7.34
C LEU A 51 -5.17 25.61 -7.65
N LEU A 52 -3.91 25.80 -7.26
CA LEU A 52 -3.16 27.03 -7.50
C LEU A 52 -2.85 27.25 -8.99
N LEU A 53 -2.46 26.20 -9.72
CA LEU A 53 -2.21 26.26 -11.16
C LEU A 53 -3.51 26.52 -11.93
N GLY A 54 -4.55 25.76 -11.64
CA GLY A 54 -5.87 25.92 -12.28
C GLY A 54 -6.44 27.31 -12.02
N GLY A 55 -6.46 27.75 -10.75
CA GLY A 55 -6.91 29.08 -10.37
C GLY A 55 -6.05 30.21 -10.95
N GLY A 56 -4.72 30.03 -10.99
CA GLY A 56 -3.79 30.99 -11.60
C GLY A 56 -3.95 31.13 -13.11
N MET A 57 -4.24 30.03 -13.82
CA MET A 57 -4.53 30.04 -15.26
C MET A 57 -5.86 30.74 -15.56
N VAL A 58 -6.89 30.49 -14.77
CA VAL A 58 -8.17 31.22 -14.88
C VAL A 58 -7.97 32.71 -14.63
N LEU A 59 -7.26 33.08 -13.56
CA LEU A 59 -6.96 34.47 -13.24
C LEU A 59 -6.17 35.15 -14.37
N THR A 60 -5.17 34.46 -14.92
CA THR A 60 -4.37 34.97 -16.06
C THR A 60 -5.24 35.19 -17.29
N GLY A 61 -6.15 34.26 -17.60
CA GLY A 61 -7.11 34.44 -18.69
C GLY A 61 -8.04 35.64 -18.49
N VAL A 62 -8.52 35.87 -17.26
CA VAL A 62 -9.36 37.04 -16.92
C VAL A 62 -8.58 38.36 -17.01
N VAL A 63 -7.34 38.39 -16.55
CA VAL A 63 -6.46 39.57 -16.66
C VAL A 63 -6.11 39.87 -18.12
N GLU A 64 -5.86 38.84 -18.93
CA GLU A 64 -5.58 39.00 -20.36
C GLU A 64 -6.82 39.49 -21.13
N ALA A 65 -8.03 39.11 -20.70
CA ALA A 65 -9.29 39.60 -21.26
C ALA A 65 -9.59 41.07 -20.90
N THR A 66 -9.06 41.57 -19.78
CA THR A 66 -9.39 42.91 -19.22
C THR A 66 -8.29 43.96 -19.41
N SER A 67 -7.06 43.56 -19.77
CA SER A 67 -5.92 44.47 -19.93
C SER A 67 -5.97 45.28 -21.25
N ARG A 68 -5.45 46.52 -21.25
CA ARG A 68 -5.52 47.44 -22.40
C ARG A 68 -4.72 46.93 -23.61
N PRO A 69 -5.18 47.12 -24.86
CA PRO A 69 -4.45 46.68 -26.06
C PRO A 69 -3.18 47.49 -26.31
N GLU A 70 -2.05 46.79 -26.53
CA GLU A 70 -0.88 47.36 -27.20
C GLU A 70 -1.19 47.65 -28.68
N GLU A 71 -0.70 48.77 -29.19
CA GLU A 71 -0.90 49.22 -30.57
C GLU A 71 -0.42 48.16 -31.58
N GLY A 72 -1.34 47.66 -32.42
CA GLY A 72 -1.03 46.75 -33.53
C GLY A 72 -1.44 45.28 -33.38
N SER A 73 -1.95 44.84 -32.22
CA SER A 73 -2.40 43.45 -32.02
C SER A 73 -3.87 43.23 -32.43
N ARG A 74 -4.14 42.14 -33.18
CA ARG A 74 -5.51 41.76 -33.60
C ARG A 74 -6.33 41.34 -32.38
N ARG A 75 -7.33 42.14 -31.98
CA ARG A 75 -8.16 41.96 -30.77
C ARG A 75 -8.73 40.54 -30.59
N TRP A 76 -9.16 39.87 -31.65
CA TRP A 76 -9.76 38.53 -31.57
C TRP A 76 -8.79 37.45 -31.10
N TRP A 77 -7.49 37.56 -31.43
CA TRP A 77 -6.48 36.59 -31.02
C TRP A 77 -6.26 36.60 -29.50
N ARG A 78 -6.35 37.78 -28.87
CA ARG A 78 -6.28 37.90 -27.41
C ARG A 78 -7.47 37.27 -26.71
N TYR A 79 -8.69 37.48 -27.20
CA TYR A 79 -9.86 36.83 -26.62
C TYR A 79 -9.81 35.31 -26.76
N LEU A 80 -9.27 34.78 -27.87
CA LEU A 80 -9.02 33.34 -28.00
C LEU A 80 -7.95 32.83 -27.04
N LEU A 81 -6.85 33.56 -26.85
CA LEU A 81 -5.82 33.20 -25.87
C LEU A 81 -6.34 33.26 -24.43
N ALA A 82 -7.13 34.28 -24.10
CA ALA A 82 -7.78 34.42 -22.80
C ALA A 82 -8.78 33.27 -22.54
N ALA A 83 -9.64 32.96 -23.53
CA ALA A 83 -10.56 31.83 -23.47
C ALA A 83 -9.81 30.49 -23.35
N GLY A 84 -8.68 30.35 -24.04
CA GLY A 84 -7.79 29.18 -23.91
C GLY A 84 -7.25 29.01 -22.49
N TRP A 85 -6.73 30.08 -21.88
CA TRP A 85 -6.23 30.04 -20.50
C TRP A 85 -7.31 29.72 -19.47
N VAL A 86 -8.52 30.29 -19.63
CA VAL A 86 -9.67 29.96 -18.78
C VAL A 86 -10.09 28.51 -18.98
N GLY A 87 -10.20 28.04 -20.23
CA GLY A 87 -10.60 26.67 -20.53
C GLY A 87 -9.63 25.62 -19.98
N VAL A 88 -8.32 25.85 -20.16
CA VAL A 88 -7.28 24.97 -19.58
C VAL A 88 -7.31 25.03 -18.05
N GLY A 89 -7.45 26.22 -17.45
CA GLY A 89 -7.54 26.36 -16.00
C GLY A 89 -8.76 25.64 -15.41
N VAL A 90 -9.93 25.75 -16.03
CA VAL A 90 -11.15 25.01 -15.63
C VAL A 90 -10.96 23.50 -15.80
N PHE A 91 -10.35 23.06 -16.90
CA PHE A 91 -10.03 21.64 -17.11
C PHE A 91 -9.13 21.09 -16.00
N VAL A 92 -8.09 21.84 -15.60
CA VAL A 92 -7.18 21.47 -14.50
C VAL A 92 -7.94 21.30 -13.18
N LEU A 93 -8.93 22.16 -12.91
CA LEU A 93 -9.74 22.14 -11.69
C LEU A 93 -10.80 21.04 -11.67
N LEU A 94 -11.38 20.70 -12.84
CA LEU A 94 -12.42 19.67 -12.95
C LEU A 94 -11.84 18.25 -13.00
N TRP A 95 -10.62 18.08 -13.54
CA TRP A 95 -9.98 16.77 -13.68
C TRP A 95 -8.55 16.72 -13.12
N PRO A 96 -8.33 17.09 -11.84
CA PRO A 96 -6.99 17.22 -11.24
C PRO A 96 -6.13 15.95 -11.39
N ALA A 97 -6.73 14.75 -11.29
CA ALA A 97 -6.02 13.49 -11.46
C ALA A 97 -5.43 13.32 -12.87
N LEU A 98 -6.17 13.70 -13.91
CA LEU A 98 -5.71 13.61 -15.29
C LEU A 98 -4.62 14.65 -15.57
N THR A 99 -4.75 15.85 -15.00
CA THR A 99 -3.75 16.91 -15.12
C THR A 99 -2.44 16.54 -14.46
N VAL A 100 -2.47 15.96 -13.25
CA VAL A 100 -1.28 15.52 -12.53
C VAL A 100 -0.52 14.45 -13.32
N ARG A 101 -1.23 13.46 -13.88
CA ARG A 101 -0.63 12.45 -14.78
C ARG A 101 -0.02 13.06 -16.04
N ALA A 102 -0.75 13.96 -16.70
CA ALA A 102 -0.27 14.63 -17.89
C ALA A 102 0.99 15.47 -17.61
N VAL A 103 1.01 16.22 -16.51
CA VAL A 103 2.17 17.01 -16.08
C VAL A 103 3.37 16.11 -15.79
N ALA A 104 3.20 14.97 -15.12
CA ALA A 104 4.28 14.02 -14.87
C ALA A 104 4.88 13.47 -16.17
N VAL A 105 4.04 13.05 -17.12
CA VAL A 105 4.49 12.54 -18.44
C VAL A 105 5.21 13.63 -19.24
N ILE A 106 4.64 14.82 -19.31
CA ILE A 106 5.24 15.96 -20.03
C ILE A 106 6.59 16.32 -19.39
N THR A 107 6.66 16.37 -18.06
CA THR A 107 7.90 16.65 -17.32
C THR A 107 8.95 15.58 -17.58
N GLY A 108 8.58 14.30 -17.58
CA GLY A 108 9.47 13.20 -17.91
C GLY A 108 10.07 13.32 -19.32
N ILE A 109 9.23 13.63 -20.32
CA ILE A 109 9.68 13.88 -21.69
C ILE A 109 10.62 15.08 -21.75
N LEU A 110 10.28 16.19 -21.09
CA LEU A 110 11.12 17.39 -21.06
C LEU A 110 12.48 17.14 -20.40
N LEU A 111 12.52 16.31 -19.36
CA LEU A 111 13.76 15.88 -18.70
C LEU A 111 14.63 15.04 -19.62
N LEU A 112 14.05 14.10 -20.38
CA LEU A 112 14.77 13.33 -21.39
C LEU A 112 15.36 14.23 -22.48
N VAL A 113 14.55 15.16 -23.01
CA VAL A 113 14.99 16.08 -24.08
C VAL A 113 16.09 17.01 -23.60
N ASN A 114 15.95 17.61 -22.42
CA ASN A 114 16.98 18.46 -21.82
C ASN A 114 18.23 17.65 -21.44
N GLY A 115 18.06 16.42 -20.96
CA GLY A 115 19.13 15.50 -20.64
C GLY A 115 19.98 15.17 -21.88
N ALA A 116 19.34 14.78 -22.98
CA ALA A 116 19.98 14.54 -24.26
C ALA A 116 20.68 15.80 -24.80
N ALA A 117 20.04 16.97 -24.70
CA ALA A 117 20.64 18.24 -25.11
C ALA A 117 21.88 18.61 -24.26
N GLY A 118 21.88 18.28 -22.96
CA GLY A 118 23.02 18.44 -22.07
C GLY A 118 24.20 17.56 -22.47
N ILE A 119 23.95 16.28 -22.77
CA ILE A 119 24.98 15.34 -23.27
C ILE A 119 25.56 15.83 -24.59
N VAL A 120 24.71 16.24 -25.55
CA VAL A 120 25.17 16.80 -26.83
C VAL A 120 25.95 18.10 -26.63
N GLY A 121 25.55 18.92 -25.64
CA GLY A 121 26.23 20.15 -25.25
C GLY A 121 27.66 19.93 -24.74
N ALA A 122 27.90 18.82 -24.02
CA ALA A 122 29.21 18.45 -23.49
C ALA A 122 30.26 18.22 -24.59
N PHE A 123 29.85 17.79 -25.79
CA PHE A 123 30.74 17.55 -26.93
C PHE A 123 31.03 18.79 -27.79
N ARG A 124 30.43 19.96 -27.50
CA ARG A 124 30.64 21.18 -28.30
C ARG A 124 32.06 21.75 -28.09
N ARG A 125 32.74 22.08 -29.20
CA ARG A 125 34.08 22.69 -29.22
C ARG A 125 34.01 24.15 -28.74
N GLY A 126 35.00 24.60 -27.94
CA GLY A 126 35.10 25.98 -27.44
C GLY A 126 34.61 26.25 -26.01
N ARG A 127 34.28 25.21 -25.22
CA ARG A 127 33.90 25.34 -23.79
C ARG A 127 34.98 24.75 -22.88
N GLY A 128 35.17 25.36 -21.71
CA GLY A 128 36.10 24.86 -20.69
C GLY A 128 35.64 23.53 -20.06
N TRP A 129 36.59 22.76 -19.53
CA TRP A 129 36.36 21.42 -18.96
C TRP A 129 35.26 21.39 -17.89
N ASP A 130 35.22 22.38 -16.99
CA ASP A 130 34.18 22.49 -15.96
C ASP A 130 32.76 22.55 -16.53
N ALA A 131 32.57 23.27 -17.66
CA ALA A 131 31.26 23.42 -18.28
C ALA A 131 30.83 22.13 -18.98
N ARG A 132 31.77 21.37 -19.56
CA ARG A 132 31.49 20.09 -20.20
C ARG A 132 31.10 19.01 -19.21
N ILE A 133 31.83 18.94 -18.08
CA ILE A 133 31.53 18.00 -17.00
C ILE A 133 30.16 18.30 -16.39
N ALA A 134 29.85 19.59 -16.16
CA ALA A 134 28.53 19.99 -15.68
C ALA A 134 27.41 19.66 -16.68
N ASP A 135 27.58 20.00 -17.97
CA ASP A 135 26.58 19.73 -19.02
C ASP A 135 26.33 18.21 -19.17
N ALA A 136 27.38 17.38 -19.08
CA ALA A 136 27.28 15.93 -19.12
C ALA A 136 26.60 15.35 -17.88
N ALA A 137 26.95 15.84 -16.69
CA ALA A 137 26.36 15.41 -15.42
C ALA A 137 24.87 15.77 -15.34
N PHE A 138 24.49 17.02 -15.61
CA PHE A 138 23.08 17.42 -15.68
C PHE A 138 22.34 16.70 -16.82
N GLY A 139 23.02 16.41 -17.92
CA GLY A 139 22.51 15.61 -19.03
C GLY A 139 22.12 14.19 -18.61
N ALA A 140 23.05 13.48 -17.98
CA ALA A 140 22.83 12.13 -17.47
C ALA A 140 21.74 12.08 -16.39
N THR A 141 21.78 13.02 -15.43
CA THR A 141 20.76 13.16 -14.40
C THR A 141 19.36 13.38 -15.00
N GLY A 142 19.24 14.27 -16.00
CA GLY A 142 17.97 14.52 -16.70
C GLY A 142 17.43 13.28 -17.43
N ILE A 143 18.31 12.46 -18.04
CA ILE A 143 17.90 11.20 -18.66
C ILE A 143 17.42 10.20 -17.63
N ILE A 144 18.18 10.01 -16.54
CA ILE A 144 17.82 9.08 -15.46
C ILE A 144 16.45 9.46 -14.88
N PHE A 145 16.28 10.72 -14.47
CA PHE A 145 14.99 11.18 -13.94
C PHE A 145 13.87 11.16 -14.98
N GLY A 146 14.16 11.39 -16.27
CA GLY A 146 13.17 11.28 -17.34
C GLY A 146 12.70 9.85 -17.60
N VAL A 147 13.60 8.86 -17.56
CA VAL A 147 13.26 7.44 -17.68
C VAL A 147 12.49 6.97 -16.44
N LEU A 148 12.95 7.34 -15.24
CA LEU A 148 12.20 7.08 -14.00
C LEU A 148 10.81 7.71 -14.06
N ALA A 149 10.72 8.93 -14.60
CA ALA A 149 9.48 9.69 -14.71
C ALA A 149 8.41 9.00 -15.57
N LEU A 150 8.84 8.35 -16.65
CA LEU A 150 7.95 7.70 -17.61
C LEU A 150 7.72 6.22 -17.29
N GLY A 151 8.69 5.56 -16.67
CA GLY A 151 8.58 4.16 -16.28
C GLY A 151 7.69 3.96 -15.06
N TRP A 152 7.77 4.84 -14.07
CA TRP A 152 7.09 4.73 -12.78
C TRP A 152 6.25 5.98 -12.48
N PRO A 153 5.22 6.33 -13.27
CA PRO A 153 4.49 7.60 -13.15
C PRO A 153 3.97 7.92 -11.73
N ASP A 154 3.75 6.89 -10.92
CA ASP A 154 3.19 6.98 -9.58
C ASP A 154 4.25 7.36 -8.52
N ILE A 155 5.42 6.72 -8.58
CA ILE A 155 6.59 7.12 -7.77
C ILE A 155 7.25 8.38 -8.34
N THR A 156 7.07 8.64 -9.62
CA THR A 156 7.51 9.87 -10.27
C THR A 156 6.87 11.07 -9.62
N LEU A 157 5.59 11.04 -9.27
CA LEU A 157 4.96 12.17 -8.61
C LEU A 157 5.59 12.46 -7.25
N LEU A 158 5.88 11.42 -6.46
CA LEU A 158 6.56 11.54 -5.18
C LEU A 158 8.03 12.00 -5.35
N VAL A 159 8.77 11.36 -6.26
CA VAL A 159 10.17 11.67 -6.55
C VAL A 159 10.30 13.06 -7.15
N VAL A 160 9.42 13.45 -8.08
CA VAL A 160 9.36 14.80 -8.64
C VAL A 160 8.98 15.79 -7.56
N ALA A 161 8.01 15.52 -6.70
CA ALA A 161 7.68 16.41 -5.58
C ALA A 161 8.88 16.60 -4.63
N VAL A 162 9.56 15.51 -4.25
CA VAL A 162 10.73 15.56 -3.36
C VAL A 162 11.91 16.26 -4.03
N VAL A 163 12.20 15.95 -5.29
CA VAL A 163 13.31 16.55 -6.06
C VAL A 163 13.03 18.02 -6.34
N PHE A 164 11.80 18.37 -6.73
CA PHE A 164 11.36 19.74 -6.98
C PHE A 164 11.31 20.55 -5.69
N GLY A 165 10.79 19.99 -4.61
CA GLY A 165 10.78 20.62 -3.28
C GLY A 165 12.20 20.84 -2.75
N SER A 166 13.08 19.84 -2.88
CA SER A 166 14.52 19.98 -2.58
C SER A 166 15.19 21.05 -3.43
N TRP A 167 14.84 21.14 -4.72
CA TRP A 167 15.32 22.19 -5.62
C TRP A 167 14.85 23.58 -5.19
N LEU A 168 13.57 23.74 -4.80
CA LEU A 168 13.02 24.99 -4.28
C LEU A 168 13.72 25.40 -2.97
N ILE A 169 13.99 24.45 -2.08
CA ILE A 169 14.78 24.70 -0.86
C ILE A 169 16.18 25.20 -1.23
N MET A 170 16.91 24.49 -2.10
CA MET A 170 18.24 24.92 -2.55
C MET A 170 18.22 26.31 -3.18
N ARG A 171 17.20 26.61 -4.00
CA ARG A 171 17.02 27.92 -4.62
C ARG A 171 16.74 29.02 -3.59
N GLY A 172 15.82 28.77 -2.64
CA GLY A 172 15.51 29.68 -1.54
C GLY A 172 16.71 29.97 -0.64
N VAL A 173 17.48 28.94 -0.27
CA VAL A 173 18.73 29.08 0.49
C VAL A 173 19.75 29.92 -0.29
N THR A 174 19.92 29.66 -1.58
CA THR A 174 20.87 30.40 -2.42
C THR A 174 20.48 31.87 -2.53
N ASP A 175 19.21 32.15 -2.77
CA ASP A 175 18.71 33.52 -2.91
C ASP A 175 18.78 34.28 -1.57
N LEU A 176 18.46 33.62 -0.44
CA LEU A 176 18.63 34.18 0.91
C LEU A 176 20.11 34.46 1.23
N TRP A 177 21.01 33.54 0.88
CA TRP A 177 22.44 33.72 1.05
C TRP A 177 23.00 34.90 0.24
N THR A 178 22.53 35.07 -1.00
CA THR A 178 22.93 36.20 -1.84
C THR A 178 22.40 37.53 -1.32
N ALA A 179 21.20 37.55 -0.74
CA ALA A 179 20.63 38.74 -0.09
C ALA A 179 21.45 39.14 1.15
N ILE A 180 21.79 38.17 2.01
CA ILE A 180 22.62 38.40 3.21
C ILE A 180 24.03 38.86 2.83
N ARG A 181 24.64 38.27 1.81
CA ARG A 181 25.96 38.70 1.31
C ARG A 181 25.94 40.11 0.74
N ARG A 182 24.92 40.47 -0.03
CA ARG A 182 24.79 41.86 -0.55
C ARG A 182 24.70 42.88 0.58
N ARG A 183 24.00 42.58 1.68
CA ARG A 183 23.99 43.45 2.88
C ARG A 183 25.36 43.56 3.54
N ARG A 184 26.13 42.47 3.55
CA ARG A 184 27.47 42.41 4.16
C ARG A 184 28.55 43.07 3.29
N ASP A 185 28.37 43.03 1.98
CA ASP A 185 29.29 43.60 0.98
C ASP A 185 28.91 45.05 0.58
N ALA A 186 27.73 45.56 0.97
CA ALA A 186 27.30 46.95 0.77
C ALA A 186 28.11 48.01 1.56
N GLY A 187 29.19 47.60 2.25
CA GLY A 187 30.09 48.48 3.00
C GLY A 187 31.57 48.30 2.69
N LYS A 188 31.95 47.66 1.57
CA LYS A 188 33.37 47.54 1.16
C LYS A 188 33.56 47.97 -0.29
N ASP A 189 34.43 48.95 -0.48
CA ASP A 189 34.82 49.46 -1.79
C ASP A 189 35.44 48.37 -2.68
N GLN A 190 35.13 48.46 -3.97
CA GLN A 190 35.58 47.55 -5.01
C GLN A 190 37.03 47.85 -5.38
N THR A 191 37.97 47.19 -4.73
CA THR A 191 39.33 47.01 -5.27
C THR A 191 39.77 45.56 -5.10
N ASP A 192 40.14 44.94 -6.23
CA ASP A 192 40.79 43.63 -6.41
C ASP A 192 39.99 42.37 -6.06
N ALA A 193 39.07 41.99 -6.96
CA ALA A 193 38.52 40.65 -7.00
C ALA A 193 39.46 39.69 -7.74
N ALA A 194 40.31 38.97 -7.00
CA ALA A 194 40.96 37.76 -7.49
C ALA A 194 39.89 36.75 -8.00
N PRO A 195 40.18 35.93 -9.03
CA PRO A 195 39.20 35.03 -9.62
C PRO A 195 38.84 33.92 -8.61
N ARG A 196 37.75 34.11 -7.86
CA ARG A 196 37.21 33.10 -6.93
C ARG A 196 36.94 31.80 -7.69
N ARG A 197 37.62 30.73 -7.28
CA ARG A 197 37.58 29.37 -7.85
C ARG A 197 36.13 28.94 -8.16
N ARG A 198 35.86 28.67 -9.44
CA ARG A 198 34.57 28.33 -10.07
C ARG A 198 34.05 26.91 -9.76
N TRP A 199 34.39 26.32 -8.63
CA TRP A 199 34.07 24.92 -8.33
C TRP A 199 32.61 24.68 -7.92
N GLY A 200 31.83 25.74 -7.67
CA GLY A 200 30.43 25.60 -7.25
C GLY A 200 29.53 24.85 -8.24
N ARG A 201 29.78 24.98 -9.56
CA ARG A 201 29.05 24.21 -10.58
C ARG A 201 29.43 22.73 -10.59
N THR A 202 30.70 22.42 -10.40
CA THR A 202 31.21 21.05 -10.34
C THR A 202 30.72 20.33 -9.08
N VAL A 203 30.70 21.02 -7.93
CA VAL A 203 30.17 20.46 -6.67
C VAL A 203 28.66 20.18 -6.78
N MET A 204 27.89 21.10 -7.37
CA MET A 204 26.45 20.86 -7.63
C MET A 204 26.21 19.72 -8.62
N ALA A 205 27.04 19.62 -9.67
CA ALA A 205 26.97 18.54 -10.65
C ALA A 205 27.27 17.17 -10.01
N VAL A 206 28.35 17.07 -9.23
CA VAL A 206 28.71 15.85 -8.48
C VAL A 206 27.64 15.49 -7.45
N GLY A 207 27.08 16.48 -6.74
CA GLY A 207 25.97 16.25 -5.80
C GLY A 207 24.72 15.72 -6.50
N SER A 208 24.38 16.22 -7.69
CA SER A 208 23.22 15.74 -8.45
C SER A 208 23.40 14.32 -9.00
N VAL A 209 24.61 13.96 -9.42
CA VAL A 209 24.94 12.59 -9.89
C VAL A 209 24.96 11.62 -8.72
N ALA A 210 25.55 12.02 -7.58
CA ALA A 210 25.52 11.21 -6.36
C ALA A 210 24.08 10.95 -5.90
N LEU A 211 23.23 11.97 -5.91
CA LEU A 211 21.81 11.80 -5.60
C LEU A 211 21.12 10.85 -6.58
N ALA A 212 21.32 11.01 -7.89
CA ALA A 212 20.72 10.13 -8.89
C ALA A 212 21.20 8.67 -8.76
N VAL A 213 22.48 8.44 -8.50
CA VAL A 213 23.06 7.11 -8.28
C VAL A 213 22.52 6.49 -7.00
N VAL A 214 22.43 7.26 -5.90
CA VAL A 214 21.80 6.79 -4.65
C VAL A 214 20.33 6.45 -4.89
N THR A 215 19.58 7.29 -5.61
CA THR A 215 18.19 6.97 -5.96
C THR A 215 18.10 5.68 -6.75
N VAL A 216 18.93 5.46 -7.77
CA VAL A 216 18.94 4.22 -8.58
C VAL A 216 19.36 3.00 -7.75
N LEU A 217 20.38 3.11 -6.89
CA LEU A 217 20.84 2.01 -6.05
C LEU A 217 19.82 1.65 -4.96
N VAL A 218 19.06 2.62 -4.46
CA VAL A 218 17.96 2.39 -3.52
C VAL A 218 16.72 1.85 -4.22
N THR A 219 16.47 2.22 -5.49
CA THR A 219 15.28 1.77 -6.23
C THR A 219 15.50 0.52 -7.10
N ALA A 220 16.73 0.12 -7.39
CA ALA A 220 17.01 -1.09 -8.18
C ALA A 220 16.61 -2.40 -7.47
N PRO A 221 16.83 -2.58 -6.16
CA PRO A 221 16.28 -3.72 -5.41
C PRO A 221 14.74 -3.75 -5.43
N LEU A 222 14.08 -2.57 -5.51
CA LEU A 222 12.62 -2.44 -5.60
C LEU A 222 12.00 -3.02 -6.90
N ARG A 223 12.81 -3.56 -7.82
CA ARG A 223 12.35 -4.24 -9.05
C ARG A 223 12.25 -5.75 -8.90
N GLU A 224 12.95 -6.34 -7.93
CA GLU A 224 12.95 -7.79 -7.72
C GLU A 224 11.80 -8.17 -6.77
N GLY A 225 10.57 -7.96 -7.22
CA GLY A 225 9.38 -8.22 -6.41
C GLY A 225 8.22 -8.90 -7.15
N SER A 226 8.35 -9.27 -8.43
CA SER A 226 7.29 -10.06 -9.07
C SER A 226 7.58 -11.54 -8.89
N THR A 227 7.14 -12.12 -7.78
CA THR A 227 6.96 -13.57 -7.68
C THR A 227 6.07 -14.00 -8.86
N VAL A 228 6.65 -14.79 -9.76
CA VAL A 228 5.94 -15.24 -10.97
C VAL A 228 4.96 -16.32 -10.56
N VAL A 229 3.68 -16.11 -10.85
CA VAL A 229 2.65 -17.13 -10.71
C VAL A 229 2.99 -18.26 -11.69
N ASP A 230 3.39 -19.41 -11.17
CA ASP A 230 3.79 -20.56 -11.98
C ASP A 230 2.57 -21.33 -12.54
N GLU A 231 2.83 -22.34 -13.38
CA GLU A 231 1.80 -23.14 -14.04
C GLU A 231 0.90 -23.92 -13.07
N PHE A 232 1.34 -24.16 -11.83
CA PHE A 232 0.53 -24.84 -10.82
C PHE A 232 -0.78 -24.08 -10.54
N TYR A 233 -0.69 -22.75 -10.51
CA TYR A 233 -1.79 -21.86 -10.12
C TYR A 233 -2.72 -21.49 -11.30
N ALA A 234 -2.36 -21.89 -12.52
CA ALA A 234 -3.23 -21.73 -13.67
C ALA A 234 -4.39 -22.73 -13.57
N ALA A 235 -5.59 -22.22 -13.33
CA ALA A 235 -6.80 -23.03 -13.33
C ALA A 235 -6.99 -23.71 -14.70
N PRO A 236 -7.33 -25.01 -14.74
CA PRO A 236 -7.65 -25.68 -16.00
C PRO A 236 -8.94 -25.09 -16.60
N ARG A 237 -9.14 -25.30 -17.91
CA ARG A 237 -10.34 -24.81 -18.61
C ARG A 237 -11.63 -25.43 -18.05
N ASP A 238 -11.56 -26.71 -17.74
CA ASP A 238 -12.64 -27.48 -17.14
C ASP A 238 -12.29 -27.71 -15.67
N ILE A 239 -13.12 -27.17 -14.78
CA ILE A 239 -13.03 -27.34 -13.33
C ILE A 239 -14.30 -28.04 -12.83
N PRO A 240 -14.25 -28.76 -11.70
CA PRO A 240 -15.44 -29.33 -11.08
C PRO A 240 -16.52 -28.26 -10.82
N ASP A 241 -17.79 -28.63 -11.02
CA ASP A 241 -18.95 -27.73 -10.80
C ASP A 241 -19.36 -27.60 -9.33
N GLU A 242 -18.74 -28.38 -8.44
CA GLU A 242 -19.00 -28.36 -7.00
C GLU A 242 -17.83 -27.72 -6.25
N PRO A 243 -18.08 -26.93 -5.20
CA PRO A 243 -17.03 -26.44 -4.32
C PRO A 243 -16.41 -27.57 -3.47
N GLY A 244 -15.18 -27.35 -3.00
CA GLY A 244 -14.46 -28.28 -2.13
C GLY A 244 -13.80 -29.45 -2.84
N GLN A 245 -13.66 -29.41 -4.16
CA GLN A 245 -13.04 -30.48 -4.96
C GLN A 245 -11.55 -30.21 -5.17
N LEU A 246 -10.71 -31.22 -4.94
CA LEU A 246 -9.27 -31.15 -5.21
C LEU A 246 -9.03 -31.22 -6.72
N ILE A 247 -8.39 -30.21 -7.28
CA ILE A 247 -8.04 -30.14 -8.71
C ILE A 247 -6.62 -30.67 -8.93
N ARG A 248 -5.69 -30.25 -8.07
CA ARG A 248 -4.27 -30.60 -8.18
C ARG A 248 -3.62 -30.54 -6.81
N ALA A 249 -2.66 -31.42 -6.58
CA ALA A 249 -1.76 -31.37 -5.43
C ALA A 249 -0.33 -31.64 -5.90
N GLU A 250 0.64 -30.90 -5.38
CA GLU A 250 2.07 -31.10 -5.62
C GLU A 250 2.83 -31.02 -4.30
N GLU A 251 3.91 -31.79 -4.17
CA GLU A 251 4.77 -31.73 -2.99
C GLU A 251 5.30 -30.31 -2.77
N PHE A 252 5.29 -29.87 -1.52
CA PHE A 252 5.76 -28.57 -1.09
C PHE A 252 6.75 -28.73 0.05
N THR A 253 7.95 -28.17 -0.12
CA THR A 253 9.08 -28.38 0.80
C THR A 253 9.59 -27.09 1.43
N ARG A 254 9.23 -25.92 0.90
CA ARG A 254 9.70 -24.61 1.37
C ARG A 254 9.28 -24.38 2.83
N GLU A 255 10.27 -24.21 3.72
CA GLU A 255 10.09 -23.98 5.17
C GLU A 255 9.25 -25.05 5.92
N VAL A 256 8.93 -26.18 5.30
CA VAL A 256 8.22 -27.28 5.95
C VAL A 256 9.13 -27.92 7.01
N PRO A 257 8.65 -28.18 8.25
CA PRO A 257 9.44 -28.86 9.28
C PRO A 257 10.01 -30.20 8.79
N ALA A 258 11.20 -30.59 9.26
CA ALA A 258 11.87 -31.81 8.81
C ALA A 258 11.10 -33.10 9.17
N ASP A 259 10.33 -33.06 10.25
CA ASP A 259 9.41 -34.08 10.73
C ASP A 259 8.00 -33.96 10.11
N ALA A 260 7.83 -33.11 9.10
CA ALA A 260 6.57 -32.91 8.39
C ALA A 260 6.74 -33.14 6.87
N GLN A 261 5.61 -33.30 6.21
CA GLN A 261 5.49 -33.28 4.76
C GLN A 261 4.42 -32.28 4.37
N GLY A 262 4.53 -31.68 3.19
CA GLY A 262 3.65 -30.63 2.75
C GLY A 262 3.28 -30.76 1.28
N TRP A 263 2.14 -30.15 0.94
CA TRP A 263 1.66 -30.02 -0.42
C TRP A 263 1.12 -28.62 -0.64
N ARG A 264 1.26 -28.13 -1.87
CA ARG A 264 0.41 -27.06 -2.38
C ARG A 264 -0.77 -27.71 -3.08
N ILE A 265 -1.96 -27.15 -2.87
CA ILE A 265 -3.20 -27.64 -3.46
C ILE A 265 -3.88 -26.55 -4.28
N LEU A 266 -4.59 -26.97 -5.32
CA LEU A 266 -5.53 -26.17 -6.10
C LEU A 266 -6.91 -26.81 -5.95
N TYR A 267 -7.93 -26.04 -5.59
CA TYR A 267 -9.25 -26.57 -5.27
C TYR A 267 -10.37 -25.62 -5.68
N THR A 268 -11.58 -26.16 -5.84
CA THR A 268 -12.78 -25.36 -6.13
C THR A 268 -13.39 -24.78 -4.86
N THR A 269 -13.99 -23.60 -4.96
CA THR A 269 -14.72 -22.95 -3.87
C THR A 269 -15.81 -22.03 -4.40
N THR A 270 -16.59 -21.38 -3.54
CA THR A 270 -17.70 -20.51 -3.91
C THR A 270 -17.29 -19.03 -3.87
N GLY A 271 -17.41 -18.35 -5.00
CA GLY A 271 -17.13 -16.93 -5.16
C GLY A 271 -18.21 -15.99 -4.60
N VAL A 272 -17.93 -14.69 -4.64
CA VAL A 272 -18.85 -13.61 -4.21
C VAL A 272 -20.19 -13.59 -4.96
N ASP A 273 -20.20 -14.10 -6.19
CA ASP A 273 -21.37 -14.22 -7.06
C ASP A 273 -22.10 -15.57 -6.92
N GLY A 274 -21.68 -16.40 -5.96
CA GLY A 274 -22.20 -17.75 -5.75
C GLY A 274 -21.74 -18.78 -6.78
N LYS A 275 -20.87 -18.40 -7.72
CA LYS A 275 -20.33 -19.32 -8.73
C LYS A 275 -19.06 -20.00 -8.23
N VAL A 276 -18.76 -21.16 -8.80
CA VAL A 276 -17.50 -21.84 -8.52
C VAL A 276 -16.32 -21.00 -9.01
N ARG A 277 -15.31 -20.92 -8.14
CA ARG A 277 -14.00 -20.30 -8.34
C ARG A 277 -12.93 -21.33 -7.99
N VAL A 278 -11.70 -21.05 -8.40
CA VAL A 278 -10.53 -21.81 -7.99
C VAL A 278 -9.75 -21.01 -6.98
N ALA A 279 -9.25 -21.65 -5.94
CA ALA A 279 -8.31 -21.10 -4.97
C ALA A 279 -7.16 -22.09 -4.77
N SER A 280 -6.05 -21.59 -4.21
CA SER A 280 -4.90 -22.40 -3.82
C SER A 280 -4.72 -22.42 -2.31
N GLY A 281 -3.84 -23.29 -1.82
CA GLY A 281 -3.49 -23.36 -0.41
C GLY A 281 -2.36 -24.35 -0.14
N LEU A 282 -2.03 -24.51 1.13
CA LEU A 282 -1.04 -25.44 1.64
C LEU A 282 -1.69 -26.48 2.56
N VAL A 283 -1.18 -27.71 2.49
CA VAL A 283 -1.48 -28.79 3.44
C VAL A 283 -0.16 -29.23 4.05
N VAL A 284 -0.06 -29.27 5.37
CA VAL A 284 1.15 -29.72 6.07
C VAL A 284 0.77 -30.73 7.13
N THR A 285 1.40 -31.90 7.13
CA THR A 285 1.08 -33.00 8.05
C THR A 285 2.33 -33.54 8.72
N PRO A 286 2.24 -34.10 9.94
CA PRO A 286 3.34 -34.84 10.52
C PRO A 286 3.75 -36.03 9.64
N ARG A 287 5.04 -36.39 9.67
CA ARG A 287 5.56 -37.66 9.11
C ARG A 287 5.42 -38.78 10.15
N GLY A 288 5.28 -40.01 9.66
CA GLY A 288 5.16 -41.20 10.50
C GLY A 288 3.74 -41.50 10.94
N GLY A 289 3.60 -42.23 12.04
CA GLY A 289 2.33 -42.80 12.51
C GLY A 289 1.93 -44.05 11.74
N ASP A 290 1.19 -44.94 12.40
CA ASP A 290 0.64 -46.16 11.81
C ASP A 290 -0.32 -45.84 10.65
N GLU A 291 -0.61 -46.80 9.78
CA GLU A 291 -1.48 -46.60 8.60
C GLU A 291 -2.88 -46.07 8.95
N ASP A 292 -3.38 -46.43 10.14
CA ASP A 292 -4.68 -46.00 10.67
C ASP A 292 -4.65 -44.60 11.30
N THR A 293 -3.47 -43.99 11.45
CA THR A 293 -3.34 -42.65 12.02
C THR A 293 -4.08 -41.65 11.13
N ARG A 294 -4.92 -40.82 11.76
CA ARG A 294 -5.58 -39.68 11.12
C ARG A 294 -5.34 -38.43 11.93
N TRP A 295 -4.84 -37.37 11.28
CA TRP A 295 -4.42 -36.15 11.95
C TRP A 295 -5.60 -35.17 12.11
N PRO A 296 -5.95 -34.72 13.33
CA PRO A 296 -6.86 -33.59 13.54
C PRO A 296 -6.37 -32.35 12.77
N VAL A 297 -7.30 -31.55 12.26
CA VAL A 297 -6.99 -30.45 11.33
C VAL A 297 -7.04 -29.11 12.05
N ILE A 298 -5.98 -28.33 11.91
CA ILE A 298 -6.01 -26.88 12.10
C ILE A 298 -6.31 -26.25 10.73
N ASP A 299 -7.52 -25.69 10.60
CA ASP A 299 -7.89 -24.89 9.45
C ASP A 299 -7.38 -23.46 9.66
N TRP A 300 -6.27 -23.13 9.02
CA TRP A 300 -5.52 -21.92 9.22
C TRP A 300 -5.91 -20.84 8.21
N ASN A 301 -6.43 -19.74 8.73
CA ASN A 301 -6.82 -18.55 7.99
C ASN A 301 -5.77 -17.47 8.21
N HIS A 302 -4.96 -17.18 7.19
CA HIS A 302 -3.87 -16.22 7.30
C HIS A 302 -4.37 -14.77 7.41
N GLY A 303 -3.55 -13.92 8.03
CA GLY A 303 -3.76 -12.48 8.06
C GLY A 303 -3.43 -11.81 6.73
N THR A 304 -3.46 -10.49 6.67
CA THR A 304 -3.23 -9.78 5.42
C THR A 304 -1.82 -10.05 4.87
N THR A 305 -1.73 -10.62 3.66
CA THR A 305 -0.47 -10.71 2.89
C THR A 305 -0.45 -9.76 1.71
N GLY A 306 -1.61 -9.39 1.18
CA GLY A 306 -1.77 -8.43 0.09
C GLY A 306 -3.09 -8.64 -0.63
N TYR A 307 -3.25 -7.99 -1.78
CA TYR A 307 -4.44 -8.12 -2.64
C TYR A 307 -4.13 -8.72 -4.01
N ALA A 308 -2.92 -8.49 -4.53
CA ALA A 308 -2.53 -8.99 -5.84
C ALA A 308 -2.32 -10.51 -5.82
N GLN A 309 -2.53 -11.14 -6.98
CA GLN A 309 -2.42 -12.59 -7.16
C GLN A 309 -1.08 -13.16 -6.64
N HIS A 310 0.02 -12.46 -6.86
CA HIS A 310 1.35 -12.89 -6.45
C HIS A 310 1.60 -12.80 -4.93
N CYS A 311 0.66 -12.26 -4.15
CA CYS A 311 0.74 -12.15 -2.68
C CYS A 311 0.21 -13.39 -1.93
N ALA A 312 -0.12 -14.47 -2.64
CA ALA A 312 -0.49 -15.73 -2.02
C ALA A 312 0.65 -16.24 -1.12
N PRO A 313 0.36 -16.63 0.13
CA PRO A 313 1.33 -17.31 1.00
C PRO A 313 2.07 -18.46 0.30
N SER A 314 1.35 -19.34 -0.39
CA SER A 314 1.94 -20.51 -1.04
C SER A 314 2.90 -20.17 -2.19
N LEU A 315 2.86 -18.94 -2.72
CA LEU A 315 3.80 -18.45 -3.73
C LEU A 315 5.07 -17.86 -3.13
N GLN A 316 5.03 -17.36 -1.89
CA GLN A 316 6.14 -16.62 -1.30
C GLN A 316 7.38 -17.49 -1.05
N GLU A 317 8.55 -16.86 -1.07
CA GLU A 317 9.80 -17.52 -0.66
C GLU A 317 9.75 -17.97 0.81
N ARG A 318 9.11 -17.17 1.66
CA ARG A 318 8.88 -17.44 3.08
C ARG A 318 7.38 -17.59 3.38
N PRO A 319 6.77 -18.73 3.01
CA PRO A 319 5.32 -18.94 3.07
C PRO A 319 4.77 -18.96 4.50
N PHE A 320 5.62 -19.15 5.51
CA PHE A 320 5.24 -19.21 6.92
C PHE A 320 5.72 -17.99 7.72
N TRP A 321 5.98 -16.87 7.04
CA TRP A 321 6.45 -15.63 7.65
C TRP A 321 5.45 -14.46 7.46
N ALA A 322 5.60 -13.39 8.25
CA ALA A 322 4.82 -12.14 8.15
C ALA A 322 3.30 -12.28 7.93
N GLY A 323 2.60 -12.88 8.89
CA GLY A 323 1.12 -12.95 8.88
C GLY A 323 0.54 -14.14 8.10
N ALA A 324 1.37 -14.90 7.38
CA ALA A 324 0.95 -16.02 6.55
C ALA A 324 0.61 -17.29 7.36
N LEU A 325 1.51 -17.82 8.17
CA LEU A 325 1.23 -19.00 8.99
C LEU A 325 2.10 -19.04 10.25
N TYR A 326 1.49 -19.04 11.44
CA TYR A 326 2.23 -19.07 12.70
C TYR A 326 2.32 -20.48 13.29
N PHE A 327 3.41 -20.72 13.99
CA PHE A 327 3.66 -21.92 14.80
C PHE A 327 3.59 -23.29 14.09
N PRO A 328 3.97 -23.46 12.79
CA PRO A 328 3.83 -24.75 12.11
C PRO A 328 4.52 -25.88 12.87
N ARG A 329 5.73 -25.66 13.37
CA ARG A 329 6.47 -26.65 14.18
C ARG A 329 5.75 -27.06 15.46
N LYS A 330 5.07 -26.14 16.14
CA LYS A 330 4.34 -26.46 17.39
C LYS A 330 3.07 -27.27 17.08
N VAL A 331 2.37 -26.93 16.00
CA VAL A 331 1.17 -27.66 15.54
C VAL A 331 1.53 -29.08 15.11
N ILE A 332 2.60 -29.24 14.32
CA ILE A 332 3.08 -30.57 13.91
C ILE A 332 3.52 -31.41 15.12
N ALA A 333 4.18 -30.81 16.11
CA ALA A 333 4.61 -31.51 17.32
C ALA A 333 3.43 -32.00 18.21
N GLU A 334 2.26 -31.37 18.13
CA GLU A 334 1.02 -31.84 18.79
C GLU A 334 0.34 -32.98 18.01
N GLY A 335 0.88 -33.38 16.86
CA GLY A 335 0.27 -34.39 15.99
C GLY A 335 -0.97 -33.87 15.26
N TRP A 336 -0.99 -32.59 14.89
CA TRP A 336 -2.08 -32.00 14.11
C TRP A 336 -1.60 -31.64 12.70
N ALA A 337 -2.52 -31.72 11.74
CA ALA A 337 -2.30 -31.23 10.39
C ALA A 337 -2.69 -29.75 10.28
N ILE A 338 -2.11 -29.06 9.30
CA ILE A 338 -2.44 -27.68 8.94
C ILE A 338 -3.00 -27.70 7.53
N VAL A 339 -4.17 -27.10 7.34
CA VAL A 339 -4.71 -26.77 6.03
C VAL A 339 -4.86 -25.26 5.98
N ALA A 340 -4.14 -24.61 5.07
CA ALA A 340 -4.06 -23.15 4.98
C ALA A 340 -4.48 -22.70 3.58
N THR A 341 -5.65 -22.09 3.48
CA THR A 341 -6.13 -21.48 2.24
C THR A 341 -5.32 -20.24 1.90
N ASP A 342 -4.98 -20.00 0.64
CA ASP A 342 -4.50 -18.68 0.18
C ASP A 342 -5.66 -17.69 -0.02
N TYR A 343 -6.91 -18.16 0.00
CA TYR A 343 -8.12 -17.46 -0.48
C TYR A 343 -8.22 -17.29 -2.00
N ILE A 344 -9.44 -16.98 -2.46
CA ILE A 344 -9.73 -16.63 -3.86
C ILE A 344 -8.90 -15.41 -4.26
N GLY A 345 -8.37 -15.41 -5.49
CA GLY A 345 -7.68 -14.25 -6.07
C GLY A 345 -6.25 -14.01 -5.59
N LEU A 346 -5.81 -14.79 -4.60
CA LEU A 346 -4.40 -14.95 -4.25
C LEU A 346 -3.94 -16.30 -4.83
N GLY A 347 -2.81 -16.28 -5.52
CA GLY A 347 -2.29 -17.40 -6.32
C GLY A 347 -3.07 -17.60 -7.62
N THR A 348 -4.39 -17.50 -7.56
CA THR A 348 -5.35 -17.79 -8.63
C THR A 348 -6.01 -16.52 -9.18
N GLN A 349 -6.79 -16.65 -10.26
CA GLN A 349 -7.48 -15.50 -10.85
C GLN A 349 -8.48 -14.86 -9.89
N GLY A 350 -8.45 -13.52 -9.84
CA GLY A 350 -9.18 -12.70 -8.87
C GLY A 350 -10.56 -12.20 -9.32
N PRO A 351 -11.13 -11.21 -8.59
CA PRO A 351 -10.48 -10.42 -7.52
C PRO A 351 -10.38 -11.15 -6.17
N HIS A 352 -9.38 -10.82 -5.36
CA HIS A 352 -9.30 -11.27 -3.97
C HIS A 352 -10.37 -10.57 -3.11
N PRO A 353 -11.32 -11.31 -2.50
CA PRO A 353 -12.41 -10.71 -1.73
C PRO A 353 -11.95 -10.37 -0.30
N TYR A 354 -10.95 -9.50 -0.19
CA TYR A 354 -10.35 -9.04 1.06
C TYR A 354 -11.41 -8.46 2.01
N LEU A 355 -11.53 -9.02 3.22
CA LEU A 355 -12.53 -8.68 4.23
C LEU A 355 -13.99 -8.86 3.76
N PHE A 356 -14.24 -9.79 2.84
CA PHE A 356 -15.57 -10.33 2.59
C PHE A 356 -15.74 -11.67 3.31
N GLY A 357 -16.72 -11.74 4.21
CA GLY A 357 -16.84 -12.84 5.16
C GLY A 357 -17.17 -14.18 4.51
N LYS A 358 -18.30 -14.24 3.81
CA LYS A 358 -18.79 -15.46 3.15
C LYS A 358 -17.77 -16.12 2.19
N PRO A 359 -17.20 -15.42 1.19
CA PRO A 359 -16.26 -16.06 0.27
C PRO A 359 -14.95 -16.51 0.95
N SER A 360 -14.48 -15.78 1.97
CA SER A 360 -13.29 -16.20 2.75
C SER A 360 -13.58 -17.48 3.55
N ALA A 361 -14.75 -17.54 4.18
CA ALA A 361 -15.22 -18.72 4.89
C ALA A 361 -15.40 -19.95 3.99
N TYR A 362 -15.97 -19.75 2.79
CA TYR A 362 -16.11 -20.83 1.81
C TYR A 362 -14.74 -21.33 1.36
N ALA A 363 -13.80 -20.45 1.04
CA ALA A 363 -12.44 -20.84 0.67
C ALA A 363 -11.74 -21.63 1.79
N SER A 364 -11.90 -21.22 3.05
CA SER A 364 -11.36 -21.93 4.22
C SER A 364 -11.92 -23.35 4.34
N LEU A 365 -13.24 -23.48 4.41
CA LEU A 365 -13.92 -24.77 4.61
C LEU A 365 -13.72 -25.72 3.41
N ASP A 366 -13.72 -25.18 2.19
CA ASP A 366 -13.49 -25.95 0.97
C ASP A 366 -12.03 -26.39 0.81
N ALA A 367 -11.06 -25.63 1.33
CA ALA A 367 -9.67 -26.08 1.42
C ALA A 367 -9.57 -27.34 2.29
N VAL A 368 -10.27 -27.39 3.43
CA VAL A 368 -10.32 -28.57 4.30
C VAL A 368 -10.99 -29.76 3.59
N ARG A 369 -12.08 -29.53 2.85
CA ARG A 369 -12.74 -30.58 2.03
C ARG A 369 -11.81 -31.15 0.97
N ALA A 370 -11.13 -30.29 0.23
CA ALA A 370 -10.21 -30.68 -0.83
C ALA A 370 -8.97 -31.39 -0.26
N ALA A 371 -8.40 -30.88 0.84
CA ALA A 371 -7.27 -31.51 1.51
C ALA A 371 -7.57 -32.94 2.01
N ARG A 372 -8.84 -33.22 2.34
CA ARG A 372 -9.28 -34.57 2.77
C ARG A 372 -9.39 -35.58 1.63
N GLN A 373 -9.36 -35.11 0.37
CA GLN A 373 -9.28 -35.96 -0.82
C GLN A 373 -7.83 -36.35 -1.16
N LEU A 374 -6.85 -35.80 -0.43
CA LEU A 374 -5.45 -36.18 -0.53
C LEU A 374 -5.19 -37.35 0.44
N ASP A 375 -5.23 -38.58 -0.06
CA ASP A 375 -5.10 -39.79 0.75
C ASP A 375 -3.81 -39.82 1.59
N GLU A 376 -2.70 -39.32 1.02
CA GLU A 376 -1.40 -39.26 1.68
C GLU A 376 -1.38 -38.31 2.89
N ALA A 377 -2.29 -37.34 2.95
CA ALA A 377 -2.40 -36.40 4.07
C ALA A 377 -3.07 -37.03 5.30
N ARG A 378 -3.85 -38.12 5.14
CA ARG A 378 -4.47 -38.87 6.25
C ARG A 378 -5.18 -37.95 7.26
N LEU A 379 -6.07 -37.07 6.80
CA LEU A 379 -6.73 -36.09 7.65
C LEU A 379 -7.96 -36.65 8.39
N ASP A 380 -8.13 -36.30 9.67
CA ASP A 380 -9.35 -36.56 10.45
C ASP A 380 -10.48 -35.61 10.04
N ARG A 381 -11.68 -35.76 10.65
CA ARG A 381 -12.81 -34.84 10.50
C ARG A 381 -12.86 -33.71 11.52
N ARG A 382 -12.20 -33.89 12.65
CA ARG A 382 -12.14 -32.91 13.73
C ARG A 382 -11.29 -31.75 13.27
N THR A 383 -11.89 -30.58 13.23
CA THR A 383 -11.24 -29.35 12.78
C THR A 383 -11.33 -28.30 13.87
N VAL A 384 -10.25 -27.55 14.11
CA VAL A 384 -10.29 -26.29 14.86
C VAL A 384 -9.83 -25.21 13.90
N ILE A 385 -10.59 -24.13 13.80
CA ILE A 385 -10.31 -23.04 12.87
C ILE A 385 -9.48 -22.00 13.60
N TRP A 386 -8.31 -21.65 13.08
CA TRP A 386 -7.46 -20.58 13.59
C TRP A 386 -7.39 -19.46 12.57
N GLY A 387 -7.32 -18.22 13.01
CA GLY A 387 -6.96 -17.13 12.12
C GLY A 387 -6.54 -15.85 12.82
N HIS A 388 -5.74 -15.04 12.14
CA HIS A 388 -5.21 -13.76 12.67
C HIS A 388 -5.61 -12.57 11.80
N SER A 389 -5.96 -11.42 12.39
CA SER A 389 -6.27 -10.19 11.64
C SER A 389 -7.42 -10.38 10.62
N GLN A 390 -7.17 -10.19 9.31
CA GLN A 390 -8.08 -10.61 8.23
C GLN A 390 -8.51 -12.08 8.39
N GLY A 391 -7.57 -12.97 8.67
CA GLY A 391 -7.84 -14.38 8.87
C GLY A 391 -8.65 -14.65 10.13
N GLY A 392 -8.54 -13.81 11.16
CA GLY A 392 -9.40 -13.90 12.34
C GLY A 392 -10.86 -13.57 11.99
N HIS A 393 -11.08 -12.62 11.09
CA HIS A 393 -12.40 -12.34 10.50
C HIS A 393 -12.91 -13.51 9.66
N ALA A 394 -12.06 -14.08 8.79
CA ALA A 394 -12.41 -15.27 8.00
C ALA A 394 -12.75 -16.48 8.90
N ALA A 395 -11.98 -16.70 9.98
CA ALA A 395 -12.20 -17.78 10.94
C ALA A 395 -13.56 -17.69 11.66
N LEU A 396 -13.96 -16.47 12.07
CA LEU A 396 -15.28 -16.23 12.66
C LEU A 396 -16.40 -16.55 11.67
N TRP A 397 -16.29 -16.09 10.42
CA TRP A 397 -17.26 -16.42 9.38
C TRP A 397 -17.28 -17.91 9.02
N ALA A 398 -16.12 -18.56 8.93
CA ALA A 398 -16.00 -19.99 8.67
C ALA A 398 -16.68 -20.80 9.77
N GLY A 399 -16.45 -20.47 11.03
CA GLY A 399 -17.15 -21.08 12.16
C GLY A 399 -18.67 -20.93 12.10
N ALA A 400 -19.15 -19.72 11.82
CA ALA A 400 -20.58 -19.41 11.75
C ALA A 400 -21.29 -20.12 10.59
N LEU A 401 -20.58 -20.37 9.48
CA LEU A 401 -21.14 -21.01 8.29
C LEU A 401 -20.91 -22.52 8.24
N ALA A 402 -19.96 -23.06 9.01
CA ALA A 402 -19.54 -24.47 8.92
C ALA A 402 -20.72 -25.44 8.96
N GLN A 403 -21.64 -25.30 9.91
CA GLN A 403 -22.77 -26.25 10.04
C GLN A 403 -23.73 -26.23 8.83
N THR A 404 -23.88 -25.09 8.15
CA THR A 404 -24.83 -24.94 7.04
C THR A 404 -24.19 -25.16 5.68
N TYR A 405 -22.90 -24.80 5.54
CA TYR A 405 -22.16 -24.89 4.28
C TYR A 405 -21.32 -26.17 4.17
N ALA A 406 -20.68 -26.60 5.26
CA ALA A 406 -19.76 -27.74 5.32
C ALA A 406 -19.93 -28.61 6.58
N PRO A 407 -21.12 -29.19 6.81
CA PRO A 407 -21.43 -29.95 8.04
C PRO A 407 -20.50 -31.16 8.30
N GLU A 408 -19.86 -31.69 7.26
CA GLU A 408 -18.89 -32.78 7.33
C GLU A 408 -17.50 -32.36 7.84
N VAL A 409 -17.21 -31.04 7.85
CA VAL A 409 -16.07 -30.45 8.54
C VAL A 409 -16.48 -30.24 10.00
N TRP A 410 -16.06 -31.15 10.89
CA TRP A 410 -16.50 -31.13 12.27
C TRP A 410 -15.74 -30.09 13.08
N VAL A 411 -16.19 -28.83 13.00
CA VAL A 411 -15.60 -27.69 13.72
C VAL A 411 -15.82 -27.84 15.22
N ARG A 412 -14.72 -28.04 15.95
CA ARG A 412 -14.69 -28.21 17.41
C ARG A 412 -14.49 -26.90 18.16
N GLY A 413 -14.00 -25.87 17.48
CA GLY A 413 -13.82 -24.53 18.03
C GLY A 413 -13.21 -23.58 17.00
N VAL A 414 -13.28 -22.29 17.29
CA VAL A 414 -12.69 -21.21 16.49
C VAL A 414 -11.77 -20.37 17.37
N ALA A 415 -10.52 -20.17 16.96
CA ALA A 415 -9.60 -19.23 17.59
C ALA A 415 -9.39 -18.03 16.64
N ALA A 416 -9.96 -16.89 17.02
CA ALA A 416 -9.87 -15.63 16.28
C ALA A 416 -8.90 -14.69 16.99
N LEU A 417 -7.75 -14.42 16.36
CA LEU A 417 -6.62 -13.72 16.97
C LEU A 417 -6.54 -12.32 16.38
N ALA A 418 -6.72 -11.28 17.19
CA ALA A 418 -6.86 -9.88 16.77
C ALA A 418 -7.76 -9.70 15.52
N PRO A 419 -8.97 -10.28 15.49
CA PRO A 419 -9.76 -10.39 14.26
C PRO A 419 -10.25 -9.02 13.77
N ALA A 420 -10.33 -8.82 12.45
CA ALA A 420 -11.00 -7.66 11.87
C ALA A 420 -12.54 -7.74 12.02
N SER A 421 -13.04 -7.63 13.26
CA SER A 421 -14.40 -8.01 13.65
C SER A 421 -15.47 -6.97 13.28
N ASP A 422 -15.16 -5.68 13.39
CA ASP A 422 -16.09 -4.58 13.12
C ASP A 422 -15.53 -3.66 12.02
N LEU A 423 -15.77 -4.01 10.76
CA LEU A 423 -15.20 -3.30 9.61
C LEU A 423 -15.59 -1.81 9.55
N PRO A 424 -16.84 -1.40 9.84
CA PRO A 424 -17.20 0.02 9.89
C PRO A 424 -16.42 0.78 10.96
N THR A 425 -16.22 0.20 12.15
CA THR A 425 -15.48 0.86 13.22
C THR A 425 -13.99 0.91 12.90
N ILE A 426 -13.42 -0.17 12.34
CA ILE A 426 -12.01 -0.23 11.92
C ILE A 426 -11.73 0.82 10.84
N VAL A 427 -12.56 0.89 9.78
CA VAL A 427 -12.32 1.85 8.69
C VAL A 427 -12.45 3.29 9.17
N LYS A 428 -13.29 3.57 10.16
CA LYS A 428 -13.46 4.91 10.73
C LYS A 428 -12.18 5.43 11.39
N HIS A 429 -11.38 4.53 11.95
CA HIS A 429 -10.14 4.86 12.67
C HIS A 429 -8.89 4.60 11.85
N VAL A 430 -9.01 4.21 10.58
CA VAL A 430 -7.86 3.78 9.78
C VAL A 430 -6.85 4.90 9.54
N ASP A 431 -7.30 6.15 9.49
CA ASP A 431 -6.41 7.32 9.36
C ASP A 431 -5.64 7.64 10.66
N ASP A 432 -6.12 7.16 11.81
CA ASP A 432 -5.44 7.27 13.11
C ASP A 432 -4.36 6.18 13.29
N VAL A 433 -4.41 5.14 12.46
CA VAL A 433 -3.52 3.99 12.51
C VAL A 433 -2.31 4.24 11.63
N THR A 434 -1.12 4.21 12.21
CA THR A 434 0.13 4.31 11.44
C THR A 434 0.23 3.15 10.44
N GLY A 435 0.17 3.44 9.14
CA GLY A 435 0.15 2.45 8.06
C GLY A 435 -1.24 1.89 7.73
N GLY A 436 -2.30 2.47 8.30
CA GLY A 436 -3.69 2.12 8.00
C GLY A 436 -4.04 2.27 6.51
N SER A 437 -3.46 3.27 5.84
CA SER A 437 -3.60 3.55 4.41
C SER A 437 -3.22 2.36 3.51
N ILE A 438 -2.32 1.49 3.98
CA ILE A 438 -1.96 0.25 3.28
C ILE A 438 -3.14 -0.73 3.29
N PHE A 439 -3.71 -0.98 4.47
CA PHE A 439 -4.88 -1.86 4.62
C PHE A 439 -6.13 -1.27 3.95
N ALA A 440 -6.31 0.05 4.03
CA ALA A 440 -7.35 0.76 3.29
C ALA A 440 -7.21 0.55 1.78
N SER A 441 -5.97 0.46 1.27
CA SER A 441 -5.71 0.21 -0.15
C SER A 441 -6.15 -1.18 -0.59
N TYR A 442 -5.85 -2.22 0.20
CA TYR A 442 -6.34 -3.58 -0.07
C TYR A 442 -7.86 -3.68 0.01
N ALA A 443 -8.47 -3.08 1.04
CA ALA A 443 -9.91 -3.03 1.18
C ALA A 443 -10.57 -2.32 -0.01
N PHE A 444 -10.09 -1.13 -0.40
CA PHE A 444 -10.66 -0.44 -1.55
C PHE A 444 -10.53 -1.20 -2.86
N ALA A 445 -9.39 -1.84 -3.10
CA ALA A 445 -9.21 -2.65 -4.30
C ALA A 445 -10.23 -3.80 -4.36
N ALA A 446 -10.50 -4.47 -3.24
CA ALA A 446 -11.51 -5.52 -3.18
C ALA A 446 -12.94 -4.97 -3.31
N TYR A 447 -13.32 -3.99 -2.49
CA TYR A 447 -14.68 -3.46 -2.46
C TYR A 447 -15.04 -2.74 -3.75
N SER A 448 -14.12 -2.02 -4.40
CA SER A 448 -14.42 -1.40 -5.70
C SER A 448 -14.49 -2.40 -6.87
N ALA A 449 -13.81 -3.54 -6.76
CA ALA A 449 -13.89 -4.60 -7.76
C ALA A 449 -15.17 -5.44 -7.64
N ILE A 450 -15.71 -5.57 -6.42
CA ILE A 450 -16.82 -6.49 -6.10
C ILE A 450 -18.15 -5.76 -5.91
N ALA A 451 -18.15 -4.56 -5.31
CA ALA A 451 -19.34 -3.76 -5.07
C ALA A 451 -19.48 -2.66 -6.15
N PRO A 452 -20.44 -2.75 -7.09
CA PRO A 452 -20.51 -1.86 -8.26
C PRO A 452 -20.61 -0.37 -7.94
N ASP A 453 -21.25 -0.04 -6.82
CA ASP A 453 -21.48 1.35 -6.40
C ASP A 453 -20.31 1.96 -5.59
N VAL A 454 -19.25 1.20 -5.38
CA VAL A 454 -18.03 1.64 -4.70
C VAL A 454 -16.98 1.98 -5.75
N THR A 455 -16.74 3.27 -5.98
CA THR A 455 -15.78 3.73 -7.00
C THR A 455 -14.66 4.55 -6.38
N TYR A 456 -13.47 4.49 -7.02
CA TYR A 456 -12.33 5.30 -6.63
C TYR A 456 -12.62 6.81 -6.72
N ASP A 457 -13.33 7.25 -7.76
CA ASP A 457 -13.60 8.68 -7.98
C ASP A 457 -14.51 9.29 -6.92
N ARG A 458 -15.37 8.47 -6.31
CA ARG A 458 -16.26 8.90 -5.24
C ARG A 458 -15.57 8.87 -3.88
N TYR A 459 -14.92 7.75 -3.56
CA TYR A 459 -14.49 7.49 -2.19
C TYR A 459 -13.02 7.79 -1.92
N VAL A 460 -12.17 7.86 -2.95
CA VAL A 460 -10.73 8.07 -2.78
C VAL A 460 -10.34 9.45 -3.31
N ARG A 461 -9.59 10.20 -2.52
CA ARG A 461 -9.11 11.54 -2.92
C ARG A 461 -8.34 11.46 -4.24
N PRO A 462 -8.52 12.41 -5.19
CA PRO A 462 -7.84 12.38 -6.48
C PRO A 462 -6.31 12.20 -6.37
N GLY A 463 -5.66 12.91 -5.44
CA GLY A 463 -4.23 12.78 -5.17
C GLY A 463 -3.80 11.43 -4.56
N ALA A 464 -4.73 10.68 -3.94
CA ALA A 464 -4.47 9.40 -3.29
C ALA A 464 -4.77 8.19 -4.19
N GLN A 465 -5.61 8.32 -5.24
CA GLN A 465 -6.02 7.18 -6.07
C GLN A 465 -4.87 6.37 -6.63
N THR A 466 -3.83 7.06 -7.11
CA THR A 466 -2.64 6.45 -7.67
C THR A 466 -1.88 5.65 -6.60
N PHE A 467 -1.72 6.22 -5.41
CA PHE A 467 -1.12 5.54 -4.26
C PHE A 467 -1.93 4.30 -3.88
N VAL A 468 -3.24 4.43 -3.71
CA VAL A 468 -4.13 3.34 -3.30
C VAL A 468 -4.08 2.18 -4.30
N ARG A 469 -4.10 2.46 -5.61
CA ARG A 469 -3.98 1.43 -6.65
C ARG A 469 -2.61 0.76 -6.65
N SER A 470 -1.53 1.55 -6.57
CA SER A 470 -0.16 1.02 -6.52
C SER A 470 0.09 0.18 -5.28
N MET A 471 -0.38 0.64 -4.12
CA MET A 471 -0.21 -0.04 -2.84
C MET A 471 -0.94 -1.38 -2.81
N ALA A 472 -2.15 -1.44 -3.39
CA ALA A 472 -2.90 -2.68 -3.53
C ALA A 472 -2.19 -3.76 -4.38
N GLN A 473 -1.20 -3.37 -5.19
CA GLN A 473 -0.41 -4.30 -6.00
C GLN A 473 0.86 -4.80 -5.30
N ARG A 474 1.07 -4.46 -4.02
CA ARG A 474 2.24 -4.87 -3.23
C ARG A 474 1.87 -5.88 -2.18
N CYS A 475 2.80 -6.77 -1.83
CA CYS A 475 2.60 -7.73 -0.75
C CYS A 475 3.26 -7.24 0.54
N LEU A 476 2.58 -7.38 1.69
CA LEU A 476 3.14 -7.06 3.01
C LEU A 476 4.38 -7.90 3.34
N THR A 477 4.52 -9.05 2.69
CA THR A 477 5.67 -9.96 2.82
C THR A 477 6.90 -9.48 2.04
N ASP A 478 6.76 -8.52 1.12
CA ASP A 478 7.86 -8.04 0.29
C ASP A 478 8.85 -7.23 1.13
N PRO A 479 10.18 -7.45 0.99
CA PRO A 479 11.19 -6.62 1.64
C PRO A 479 11.03 -5.12 1.33
N ASP A 480 10.51 -4.80 0.15
CA ASP A 480 10.28 -3.44 -0.34
C ASP A 480 9.11 -2.72 0.36
N MET A 481 8.21 -3.48 1.01
CA MET A 481 7.19 -2.88 1.88
C MET A 481 7.82 -2.24 3.11
N ALA A 482 8.99 -2.69 3.58
CA ALA A 482 9.69 -2.02 4.67
C ALA A 482 10.05 -0.57 4.31
N LEU A 483 10.43 -0.28 3.05
CA LEU A 483 10.71 1.08 2.58
C LEU A 483 9.43 1.91 2.45
N SER A 484 8.32 1.28 2.06
CA SER A 484 7.01 1.94 1.97
C SER A 484 6.48 2.31 3.36
N ILE A 485 6.62 1.38 4.31
CA ILE A 485 6.30 1.56 5.72
C ILE A 485 7.24 2.61 6.34
N LEU A 486 8.55 2.57 6.07
CA LEU A 486 9.50 3.60 6.50
C LEU A 486 9.18 4.98 5.92
N ALA A 487 8.69 5.06 4.68
CA ALA A 487 8.24 6.32 4.08
C ALA A 487 7.00 6.86 4.78
N VAL A 488 6.03 5.99 5.09
CA VAL A 488 4.81 6.34 5.86
C VAL A 488 5.16 6.73 7.31
N LEU A 489 6.08 6.01 7.96
CA LEU A 489 6.60 6.31 9.30
C LEU A 489 7.48 7.57 9.33
N GLY A 490 8.18 7.86 8.23
CA GLY A 490 9.01 9.05 8.05
C GLY A 490 8.19 10.32 7.77
N THR A 491 6.93 10.16 7.36
CA THR A 491 5.94 11.24 7.35
C THR A 491 5.29 11.37 8.73
N THR A 492 4.97 12.60 9.14
CA THR A 492 4.42 12.87 10.48
C THR A 492 3.00 12.32 10.69
N GLN A 493 2.30 11.89 9.62
CA GLN A 493 0.95 11.33 9.63
C GLN A 493 0.76 10.39 8.41
N ASP A 494 -0.04 9.33 8.57
CA ASP A 494 -0.51 8.47 7.47
C ASP A 494 -1.34 9.30 6.47
N PRO A 495 -1.24 9.11 5.15
CA PRO A 495 -2.04 9.87 4.19
C PRO A 495 -3.54 9.62 4.38
N ASP A 496 -4.30 10.70 4.56
CA ASP A 496 -5.75 10.69 4.44
C ASP A 496 -6.13 10.28 3.01
N VAL A 497 -6.75 9.10 2.87
CA VAL A 497 -7.08 8.51 1.57
C VAL A 497 -8.52 8.79 1.14
N PHE A 498 -9.42 9.10 2.08
CA PHE A 498 -10.86 9.13 1.84
C PHE A 498 -11.38 10.51 1.43
N ALA A 499 -12.15 10.58 0.33
CA ALA A 499 -12.81 11.81 -0.10
C ALA A 499 -14.19 12.01 0.57
N GLU A 500 -14.87 10.91 0.89
CA GLU A 500 -16.15 10.84 1.60
C GLU A 500 -16.00 9.92 2.82
N ASP A 501 -16.86 10.07 3.83
CA ASP A 501 -16.88 9.18 5.00
C ASP A 501 -17.11 7.71 4.57
N PRO A 502 -16.12 6.81 4.78
CA PRO A 502 -16.21 5.42 4.30
C PRO A 502 -17.21 4.56 5.07
N THR A 503 -17.72 5.05 6.19
CA THR A 503 -18.73 4.35 6.99
C THR A 503 -20.15 4.55 6.46
N THR A 504 -20.31 5.40 5.44
CA THR A 504 -21.60 5.80 4.87
C THR A 504 -21.77 5.35 3.41
N GLY A 505 -23.01 5.47 2.91
CA GLY A 505 -23.35 5.14 1.52
C GLY A 505 -23.12 3.65 1.17
N PRO A 506 -22.95 3.35 -0.12
CA PRO A 506 -22.67 1.99 -0.59
C PRO A 506 -21.47 1.30 0.06
N LEU A 507 -20.34 1.99 0.26
CA LEU A 507 -19.16 1.41 0.91
C LEU A 507 -19.47 1.01 2.36
N GLY A 508 -20.05 1.92 3.15
CA GLY A 508 -20.44 1.63 4.52
C GLY A 508 -21.46 0.50 4.64
N ALA A 509 -22.38 0.38 3.68
CA ALA A 509 -23.32 -0.74 3.61
C ALA A 509 -22.63 -2.07 3.33
N ALA A 510 -21.68 -2.09 2.39
CA ALA A 510 -20.91 -3.27 2.06
C ALA A 510 -20.01 -3.71 3.24
N LEU A 511 -19.37 -2.78 3.94
CA LEU A 511 -18.57 -3.05 5.14
C LEU A 511 -19.43 -3.63 6.27
N ARG A 512 -20.61 -3.04 6.53
CA ARG A 512 -21.57 -3.57 7.53
C ARG A 512 -22.05 -4.98 7.20
N ALA A 513 -22.34 -5.25 5.92
CA ALA A 513 -22.76 -6.58 5.47
C ALA A 513 -21.68 -7.66 5.64
N ASN A 514 -20.42 -7.25 5.78
CA ASN A 514 -19.28 -8.14 5.99
C ASN A 514 -18.68 -8.03 7.40
N ALA A 515 -19.31 -7.32 8.35
CA ALA A 515 -18.87 -7.39 9.75
C ALA A 515 -18.95 -8.83 10.29
N ALA A 516 -18.12 -9.18 11.27
CA ALA A 516 -18.07 -10.54 11.79
C ALA A 516 -19.39 -10.92 12.50
N PRO A 517 -19.89 -12.16 12.36
CA PRO A 517 -21.08 -12.61 13.07
C PRO A 517 -20.83 -12.67 14.59
N THR A 518 -21.85 -12.39 15.39
CA THR A 518 -21.75 -12.48 16.86
C THR A 518 -22.06 -13.87 17.41
N LEU A 519 -22.83 -14.67 16.67
CA LEU A 519 -23.16 -16.05 17.00
C LEU A 519 -22.47 -16.99 16.00
N ILE A 520 -21.50 -17.77 16.49
CA ILE A 520 -20.65 -18.66 15.69
C ILE A 520 -21.12 -20.12 15.83
N GLY A 521 -21.58 -20.51 17.02
CA GLY A 521 -22.03 -21.87 17.34
C GLY A 521 -21.00 -22.67 18.14
N PRO A 522 -19.86 -23.10 17.54
CA PRO A 522 -18.74 -23.67 18.28
C PRO A 522 -18.16 -22.72 19.32
N PRO A 523 -17.43 -23.21 20.34
CA PRO A 523 -16.72 -22.34 21.28
C PRO A 523 -15.67 -21.46 20.58
N VAL A 524 -15.56 -20.20 21.00
CA VAL A 524 -14.65 -19.22 20.41
C VAL A 524 -13.56 -18.83 21.43
N LEU A 525 -12.30 -18.84 21.02
CA LEU A 525 -11.21 -18.12 21.67
C LEU A 525 -11.00 -16.82 20.91
N VAL A 526 -11.05 -15.68 21.60
CA VAL A 526 -10.57 -14.41 21.07
C VAL A 526 -9.26 -14.08 21.79
N GLY A 527 -8.18 -13.93 21.03
CA GLY A 527 -6.88 -13.51 21.58
C GLY A 527 -6.51 -12.13 21.06
N GLN A 528 -6.22 -11.16 21.93
CA GLN A 528 -5.95 -9.78 21.53
C GLN A 528 -4.69 -9.26 22.20
N GLY A 529 -3.81 -8.60 21.46
CA GLY A 529 -2.72 -7.82 22.06
C GLY A 529 -3.31 -6.57 22.73
N ALA A 530 -3.05 -6.35 24.01
CA ALA A 530 -3.62 -5.22 24.74
C ALA A 530 -3.02 -3.87 24.32
N ALA A 531 -1.89 -3.89 23.59
CA ALA A 531 -1.25 -2.69 23.04
C ALA A 531 -1.46 -2.55 21.52
N ASP A 532 -2.32 -3.37 20.91
CA ASP A 532 -2.54 -3.41 19.47
C ASP A 532 -2.95 -2.04 18.90
N SER A 533 -2.17 -1.59 17.92
CA SER A 533 -2.32 -0.29 17.27
C SER A 533 -2.96 -0.38 15.88
N ILE A 534 -3.25 -1.59 15.38
CA ILE A 534 -3.86 -1.81 14.06
C ILE A 534 -5.33 -2.17 14.21
N VAL A 535 -5.63 -3.18 15.02
CA VAL A 535 -6.98 -3.57 15.39
C VAL A 535 -7.15 -3.25 16.86
N LEU A 536 -7.72 -2.08 17.13
CA LEU A 536 -7.74 -1.51 18.47
C LEU A 536 -8.44 -2.45 19.47
N PRO A 537 -7.89 -2.64 20.69
CA PRO A 537 -8.51 -3.49 21.71
C PRO A 537 -9.95 -3.08 22.04
N SER A 538 -10.26 -1.78 22.03
CA SER A 538 -11.63 -1.29 22.25
C SER A 538 -12.64 -1.83 21.24
N VAL A 539 -12.23 -1.99 19.97
CA VAL A 539 -13.09 -2.58 18.93
C VAL A 539 -13.40 -4.04 19.25
N GLN A 540 -12.41 -4.78 19.77
CA GLN A 540 -12.64 -6.17 20.20
C GLN A 540 -13.45 -6.28 21.47
N ASP A 541 -13.26 -5.37 22.42
CA ASP A 541 -14.01 -5.34 23.67
C ASP A 541 -15.50 -5.19 23.39
N ASP A 542 -15.86 -4.24 22.51
CA ASP A 542 -17.24 -4.02 22.08
C ASP A 542 -17.80 -5.21 21.30
N PHE A 543 -16.99 -5.84 20.44
CA PHE A 543 -17.41 -7.01 19.68
C PHE A 543 -17.68 -8.22 20.59
N VAL A 544 -16.76 -8.52 21.51
CA VAL A 544 -16.89 -9.63 22.46
C VAL A 544 -18.10 -9.41 23.38
N ALA A 545 -18.35 -8.18 23.84
CA ALA A 545 -19.55 -7.87 24.60
C ALA A 545 -20.83 -8.26 23.85
N ARG A 546 -20.92 -7.92 22.55
CA ARG A 546 -22.05 -8.33 21.69
C ARG A 546 -22.13 -9.85 21.47
N MET A 547 -21.00 -10.54 21.40
CA MET A 547 -20.99 -12.01 21.36
C MET A 547 -21.55 -12.61 22.65
N CYS A 548 -21.13 -12.09 23.81
CA CYS A 548 -21.65 -12.51 25.12
C CYS A 548 -23.17 -12.30 25.20
N GLU A 549 -23.66 -11.13 24.80
CA GLU A 549 -25.10 -10.79 24.78
C GLU A 549 -25.89 -11.71 23.83
N ALA A 550 -25.29 -12.11 22.71
CA ALA A 550 -25.87 -13.07 21.77
C ALA A 550 -25.85 -14.52 22.27
N GLY A 551 -25.30 -14.79 23.46
CA GLY A 551 -25.22 -16.13 24.06
C GLY A 551 -24.10 -17.00 23.50
N GLN A 552 -23.13 -16.42 22.80
CA GLN A 552 -21.98 -17.15 22.28
C GLN A 552 -21.01 -17.54 23.42
N ARG A 553 -20.47 -18.75 23.35
CA ARG A 553 -19.41 -19.22 24.27
C ARG A 553 -18.08 -18.62 23.83
N VAL A 554 -17.52 -17.71 24.62
CA VAL A 554 -16.29 -16.97 24.29
C VAL A 554 -15.30 -17.03 25.45
N ASP A 555 -14.08 -17.42 25.14
CA ASP A 555 -12.90 -17.23 25.98
C ASP A 555 -12.10 -16.06 25.40
N TYR A 556 -12.20 -14.87 25.99
CA TYR A 556 -11.51 -13.67 25.53
C TYR A 556 -10.28 -13.39 26.38
N ARG A 557 -9.10 -13.36 25.76
CA ARG A 557 -7.82 -13.15 26.41
C ARG A 557 -7.11 -11.94 25.84
N ARG A 558 -6.78 -10.98 26.71
CA ARG A 558 -5.97 -9.80 26.38
C ARG A 558 -4.55 -10.01 26.89
N TYR A 559 -3.56 -9.80 26.03
CA TYR A 559 -2.15 -10.05 26.31
C TYR A 559 -1.42 -8.73 26.54
N ALA A 560 -1.02 -8.47 27.77
CA ALA A 560 -0.44 -7.20 28.18
C ALA A 560 0.90 -6.91 27.46
N GLY A 561 1.03 -5.71 26.89
CA GLY A 561 2.27 -5.25 26.25
C GLY A 561 2.52 -5.77 24.83
N PHE A 562 1.63 -6.60 24.27
CA PHE A 562 1.78 -7.13 22.91
C PHE A 562 1.03 -6.28 21.87
N GLN A 563 1.73 -5.96 20.77
CA GLN A 563 1.18 -5.32 19.57
C GLN A 563 0.52 -6.33 18.60
N HIS A 564 -0.11 -5.82 17.53
CA HIS A 564 -0.90 -6.59 16.55
C HIS A 564 -0.22 -7.87 16.03
N ALA A 565 1.00 -7.76 15.52
CA ALA A 565 1.77 -8.91 15.03
C ALA A 565 2.56 -9.60 16.15
N GLN A 566 3.03 -8.83 17.14
CA GLN A 566 3.83 -9.34 18.26
C GLN A 566 3.08 -10.37 19.10
N VAL A 567 1.75 -10.25 19.22
CA VAL A 567 0.93 -11.23 19.96
C VAL A 567 1.02 -12.64 19.35
N MET A 568 1.35 -12.74 18.06
CA MET A 568 1.52 -14.01 17.33
C MET A 568 2.96 -14.52 17.32
N GLU A 569 3.91 -13.79 17.93
CA GLU A 569 5.30 -14.23 17.93
C GLU A 569 5.53 -15.41 18.89
N GLY A 570 6.56 -16.21 18.62
CA GLY A 570 6.84 -17.44 19.37
C GLY A 570 7.07 -17.25 20.88
N TYR A 571 7.48 -16.05 21.29
CA TYR A 571 7.70 -15.65 22.69
C TYR A 571 6.43 -15.13 23.38
N SER A 572 5.35 -14.89 22.65
CA SER A 572 4.06 -14.50 23.22
C SER A 572 3.44 -15.66 24.01
N PRO A 573 2.89 -15.42 25.21
CA PRO A 573 2.17 -16.45 25.97
C PRO A 573 0.92 -16.97 25.23
N LEU A 574 0.39 -16.20 24.27
CA LEU A 574 -0.71 -16.64 23.39
C LEU A 574 -0.37 -17.96 22.69
N ALA A 575 0.88 -18.19 22.29
CA ALA A 575 1.24 -19.42 21.60
C ALA A 575 0.99 -20.67 22.46
N ALA A 576 1.30 -20.62 23.76
CA ALA A 576 1.06 -21.74 24.67
C ALA A 576 -0.43 -21.89 25.01
N ASP A 577 -1.08 -20.77 25.30
CA ASP A 577 -2.51 -20.68 25.59
C ASP A 577 -3.37 -21.24 24.43
N LEU A 578 -3.01 -20.91 23.18
CA LEU A 578 -3.72 -21.33 21.97
C LEU A 578 -3.63 -22.86 21.76
N LEU A 579 -2.45 -23.44 21.97
CA LEU A 579 -2.24 -24.90 21.89
C LEU A 579 -3.02 -25.62 22.99
N GLU A 580 -2.98 -25.12 24.22
CA GLU A 580 -3.74 -25.70 25.33
C GLU A 580 -5.25 -25.65 25.08
N TRP A 581 -5.77 -24.50 24.66
CA TRP A 581 -7.18 -24.34 24.34
C TRP A 581 -7.62 -25.30 23.22
N THR A 582 -6.78 -25.47 22.20
CA THR A 582 -7.03 -26.35 21.06
C THR A 582 -6.98 -27.83 21.44
N ARG A 583 -6.04 -28.24 22.31
CA ARG A 583 -6.02 -29.58 22.91
C ARG A 583 -7.36 -29.90 23.58
N GLY A 584 -7.92 -28.96 24.34
CA GLY A 584 -9.23 -29.11 24.97
C GLY A 584 -10.37 -29.33 23.95
N ARG A 585 -10.36 -28.60 22.83
CA ARG A 585 -11.37 -28.76 21.76
C ARG A 585 -11.30 -30.12 21.09
N PHE A 586 -10.11 -30.63 20.79
CA PHE A 586 -9.97 -31.98 20.22
C PHE A 586 -10.33 -33.08 21.22
N ALA A 587 -10.05 -32.88 22.51
CA ALA A 587 -10.41 -33.79 23.61
C ALA A 587 -11.90 -33.75 24.01
N ALA A 588 -12.72 -32.86 23.41
CA ALA A 588 -14.12 -32.67 23.76
C ALA A 588 -14.40 -32.19 25.20
N THR A 589 -13.45 -31.45 25.79
CA THR A 589 -13.69 -30.81 27.08
C THR A 589 -14.42 -29.49 26.86
N ASP A 590 -15.75 -29.54 26.91
CA ASP A 590 -16.64 -28.36 26.83
C ASP A 590 -16.87 -27.70 28.20
N ALA A 591 -16.25 -28.22 29.26
CA ALA A 591 -16.52 -27.82 30.64
C ALA A 591 -16.17 -26.34 30.90
N GLY A 592 -17.19 -25.53 31.23
CA GLY A 592 -17.04 -24.19 31.79
C GLY A 592 -17.01 -23.01 30.79
N LEU A 593 -17.25 -23.23 29.50
CA LEU A 593 -17.19 -22.15 28.50
C LEU A 593 -18.48 -21.32 28.51
N GLY A 594 -18.58 -20.37 29.44
CA GLY A 594 -19.49 -19.22 29.35
C GLY A 594 -18.91 -18.12 28.45
N CYS A 595 -19.20 -16.87 28.77
CA CYS A 595 -18.42 -15.73 28.25
C CYS A 595 -17.43 -15.29 29.33
N THR A 596 -16.13 -15.48 29.09
CA THR A 596 -15.07 -15.14 30.04
C THR A 596 -14.09 -14.15 29.42
N VAL A 597 -13.64 -13.18 30.22
CA VAL A 597 -12.64 -12.19 29.82
C VAL A 597 -11.47 -12.28 30.80
N THR A 598 -10.24 -12.41 30.29
CA THR A 598 -9.03 -12.59 31.11
C THR A 598 -7.90 -11.69 30.59
N GLU A 599 -7.21 -11.04 31.52
CA GLU A 599 -5.93 -10.36 31.26
C GLU A 599 -4.78 -11.34 31.49
N LYS A 600 -3.81 -11.36 30.57
CA LYS A 600 -2.68 -12.30 30.53
C LYS A 600 -1.34 -11.61 30.47
#